data_AF-C7R5L0-F1
#
_entry.id   AF-C7R5L0-F1
#
_cell.length_a   1.000
_cell.length_b   1.000
_cell.length_c   1.000
_cell.angle_alpha   90.00
_cell.angle_beta   90.00
_cell.angle_gamma   90.00
#
_symmetry.space_group_name_H-M   'P 1'
#
loop_
_entity.id
_entity.type
_entity.pdbx_description
1 polymer ?
#
loop_
_entity_poly.entity_id
_entity_poly.type
_entity_poly.pdbx_seq_one_letter_code
_entity_poly.pdbx_strand_id
1 'polypeptide(L)'
;MYGGVVYRQGVLRRVFVLFMSMFLTVISALMAIGVGWPDPIAIGATLATVGFAWMTVAWIRHMRAGTVALRVTRDGFYDHTSLLVTRHMPIRWHDVRGMRLQASGDQLFLTVELHDPATHIRHLGPFARMAVKANVKLGFGPINIVQSHIKGAHPREVLTVMESYWVASRWNA
;
A
#
# COMPACT_ATOMS: atom_id res chain seq x y z
N MET A 1 -8.03 25.75 -14.57
CA MET A 1 -8.09 24.32 -14.94
C MET A 1 -7.26 23.52 -13.94
N TYR A 2 -7.85 22.97 -12.87
CA TYR A 2 -7.10 22.08 -11.97
C TYR A 2 -7.17 20.65 -12.54
N GLY A 3 -6.21 20.30 -13.40
CA GLY A 3 -5.98 18.92 -13.80
C GLY A 3 -5.50 18.11 -12.59
N GLY A 4 -6.03 16.90 -12.39
CA GLY A 4 -5.66 16.05 -11.27
C GLY A 4 -4.17 15.74 -11.20
N VAL A 5 -3.65 15.52 -9.99
CA VAL A 5 -2.23 15.22 -9.72
C VAL A 5 -2.02 13.71 -9.59
N VAL A 6 -0.99 13.17 -10.24
CA VAL A 6 -0.67 11.74 -10.20
C VAL A 6 0.75 11.54 -9.68
N TYR A 7 0.87 10.95 -8.50
CA TYR A 7 2.13 10.51 -7.94
C TYR A 7 2.44 9.08 -8.38
N ARG A 8 3.72 8.78 -8.62
CA ARG A 8 4.18 7.46 -9.07
C ARG A 8 5.02 6.76 -8.01
N GLN A 9 4.97 5.44 -8.03
CA GLN A 9 5.80 4.58 -7.18
C GLN A 9 7.18 4.36 -7.78
N GLY A 10 8.20 4.31 -6.91
CA GLY A 10 9.55 3.89 -7.28
C GLY A 10 9.57 2.47 -7.83
N VAL A 11 10.34 2.24 -8.90
CA VAL A 11 10.51 0.92 -9.52
C VAL A 11 11.60 0.11 -8.82
N LEU A 12 12.63 0.78 -8.30
CA LEU A 12 13.82 0.15 -7.71
C LEU A 12 13.49 -0.83 -6.57
N ARG A 13 12.68 -0.40 -5.59
CA ARG A 13 12.30 -1.26 -4.46
C ARG A 13 11.52 -2.49 -4.90
N ARG A 14 10.66 -2.36 -5.91
CA ARG A 14 9.84 -3.47 -6.42
C ARG A 14 10.71 -4.50 -7.16
N VAL A 15 11.67 -4.01 -7.95
CA VAL A 15 12.69 -4.86 -8.59
C VAL A 15 13.56 -5.55 -7.55
N PHE A 16 13.99 -4.83 -6.51
CA PHE A 16 14.81 -5.41 -5.43
C PHE A 16 14.08 -6.54 -4.69
N VAL A 17 12.82 -6.33 -4.28
CA VAL A 17 12.04 -7.36 -3.58
C VAL A 17 11.76 -8.56 -4.48
N LEU A 18 11.46 -8.33 -5.77
CA LEU A 18 11.28 -9.40 -6.74
C LEU A 18 12.57 -10.25 -6.87
N PHE A 19 13.70 -9.60 -7.07
CA PHE A 19 15.01 -10.27 -7.14
C PHE A 19 15.28 -11.08 -5.87
N MET A 20 15.06 -10.49 -4.69
CA MET A 20 15.28 -11.17 -3.41
C MET A 20 14.37 -12.40 -3.26
N SER A 21 13.08 -12.28 -3.63
CA SER A 21 12.15 -13.41 -3.58
C SER A 21 12.56 -14.55 -4.51
N MET A 22 13.01 -14.23 -5.73
CA MET A 22 13.50 -15.24 -6.68
C MET A 22 14.77 -15.93 -6.17
N PHE A 23 15.71 -15.16 -5.65
CA PHE A 23 16.96 -15.67 -5.09
C PHE A 23 16.71 -16.63 -3.92
N LEU A 24 15.85 -16.24 -2.98
CA LEU A 24 15.47 -17.09 -1.84
C LEU A 24 14.72 -18.35 -2.28
N THR A 25 13.87 -18.27 -3.30
CA THR A 25 13.25 -19.47 -3.90
C THR A 25 14.29 -20.44 -4.42
N VAL A 26 15.31 -19.96 -5.16
CA VAL A 26 16.35 -20.83 -5.71
C VAL A 26 17.19 -21.47 -4.60
N ILE A 27 17.65 -20.69 -3.62
CA ILE A 27 18.44 -21.22 -2.49
C ILE A 27 17.66 -22.27 -1.71
N SER A 28 16.40 -21.98 -1.37
CA SER A 28 15.57 -22.92 -0.62
C SER A 28 15.31 -24.21 -1.41
N ALA A 29 15.10 -24.12 -2.72
CA ALA A 29 14.94 -25.30 -3.57
C ALA A 29 16.22 -26.14 -3.64
N LEU A 30 17.38 -25.51 -3.82
CA LEU A 30 18.68 -26.19 -3.84
C LEU A 30 18.98 -26.86 -2.50
N MET A 31 18.64 -26.19 -1.39
CA MET A 31 18.81 -26.74 -0.04
C MET A 31 17.89 -27.96 0.17
N ALA A 32 16.64 -27.90 -0.27
CA ALA A 32 15.71 -29.03 -0.17
C ALA A 32 16.20 -30.26 -0.96
N ILE A 33 16.75 -30.05 -2.17
CA ILE A 33 17.29 -31.12 -3.02
C ILE A 33 18.60 -31.66 -2.44
N GLY A 34 19.51 -30.78 -2.00
CA GLY A 34 20.85 -31.16 -1.54
C GLY A 34 20.88 -31.88 -0.19
N VAL A 35 19.98 -31.54 0.73
CA VAL A 35 19.84 -32.24 2.01
C VAL A 35 19.17 -33.61 1.81
N GLY A 36 18.19 -33.69 0.91
CA GLY A 36 17.48 -34.92 0.61
C GLY A 36 16.37 -35.25 1.61
N TRP A 37 15.40 -36.05 1.16
CA TRP A 37 14.21 -36.42 1.94
C TRP A 37 14.41 -37.75 2.69
N PRO A 38 13.88 -37.94 3.91
CA PRO A 38 13.02 -37.05 4.72
C PRO A 38 13.75 -36.33 5.87
N ASP A 39 14.68 -35.42 5.59
CA ASP A 39 15.32 -34.62 6.64
C ASP A 39 14.44 -33.41 7.07
N PRO A 40 14.34 -33.07 8.38
CA PRO A 40 13.60 -31.90 8.86
C PRO A 40 14.01 -30.57 8.20
N ILE A 41 15.29 -30.40 7.87
CA ILE A 41 15.81 -29.23 7.16
C ILE A 41 15.29 -29.22 5.72
N ALA A 42 15.24 -30.38 5.04
CA ALA A 42 14.66 -30.49 3.70
C ALA A 42 13.16 -30.17 3.70
N ILE A 43 12.42 -30.59 4.74
CA ILE A 43 11.01 -30.23 4.93
C ILE A 43 10.85 -28.71 5.08
N GLY A 44 11.63 -28.08 5.97
CA GLY A 44 11.62 -26.63 6.17
C GLY A 44 11.96 -25.86 4.90
N ALA A 45 12.99 -26.29 4.18
CA ALA A 45 13.41 -25.70 2.90
C ALA A 45 12.33 -25.83 1.82
N THR A 46 11.61 -26.95 1.78
CA THR A 46 10.47 -27.16 0.86
C THR A 46 9.34 -26.17 1.14
N LEU A 47 8.95 -26.00 2.41
CA LEU A 47 7.92 -25.02 2.80
C LEU A 47 8.35 -23.59 2.46
N ALA A 48 9.62 -23.24 2.73
CA ALA A 48 10.19 -21.95 2.38
C ALA A 48 10.16 -21.71 0.85
N THR A 49 10.50 -22.73 0.06
CA THR A 49 10.47 -22.66 -1.41
C THR A 49 9.08 -22.29 -1.90
N VAL A 50 8.04 -22.97 -1.40
CA VAL A 50 6.65 -22.68 -1.75
C VAL A 50 6.26 -21.25 -1.36
N GLY A 51 6.60 -20.82 -0.14
CA GLY A 51 6.32 -19.48 0.35
C GLY A 51 6.97 -18.37 -0.49
N PHE A 52 8.27 -18.50 -0.79
CA PHE A 52 8.99 -17.53 -1.60
C PHE A 52 8.57 -17.57 -3.08
N ALA A 53 8.23 -18.74 -3.62
CA ALA A 53 7.70 -18.86 -4.98
C ALA A 53 6.35 -18.15 -5.10
N TRP A 54 5.45 -18.34 -4.13
CA TRP A 54 4.19 -17.60 -4.05
C TRP A 54 4.44 -16.09 -4.00
N MET A 55 5.37 -15.65 -3.16
CA MET A 55 5.72 -14.23 -3.02
C MET A 55 6.27 -13.65 -4.33
N THR A 56 7.13 -14.40 -5.04
CA THR A 56 7.65 -14.04 -6.36
C THR A 56 6.52 -13.80 -7.35
N VAL A 57 5.58 -14.76 -7.46
CA VAL A 57 4.43 -14.64 -8.36
C VAL A 57 3.55 -13.45 -7.99
N ALA A 58 3.32 -13.21 -6.70
CA ALA A 58 2.56 -12.05 -6.22
C ALA A 58 3.23 -10.72 -6.62
N TRP A 59 4.56 -10.61 -6.50
CA TRP A 59 5.31 -9.43 -6.91
C TRP A 59 5.35 -9.23 -8.42
N ILE A 60 5.45 -10.29 -9.22
CA ILE A 60 5.33 -10.20 -10.69
C ILE A 60 3.97 -9.62 -11.08
N ARG A 61 2.88 -10.09 -10.46
CA ARG A 61 1.54 -9.52 -10.68
C ARG A 61 1.48 -8.06 -10.24
N HIS A 62 2.10 -7.72 -9.13
CA HIS A 62 2.15 -6.35 -8.63
C HIS A 62 2.97 -5.41 -9.53
N MET A 63 4.04 -5.90 -10.18
CA MET A 63 4.81 -5.13 -11.17
C MET A 63 4.00 -4.77 -12.42
N ARG A 64 3.03 -5.63 -12.79
CA ARG A 64 2.11 -5.37 -13.90
C ARG A 64 0.97 -4.42 -13.51
N ALA A 65 0.65 -4.29 -12.22
CA ALA A 65 -0.28 -3.28 -11.74
C ALA A 65 0.39 -1.90 -11.83
N GLY A 66 -0.27 -0.94 -12.47
CA GLY A 66 0.31 0.36 -12.85
C GLY A 66 1.08 1.09 -11.75
N THR A 67 2.00 1.97 -12.14
CA THR A 67 2.92 2.66 -11.21
C THR A 67 2.29 3.80 -10.42
N VAL A 68 0.98 3.96 -10.42
CA VAL A 68 0.33 5.07 -9.70
C VAL A 68 0.41 4.77 -8.21
N ALA A 69 0.93 5.72 -7.43
CA ALA A 69 1.00 5.67 -5.97
C ALA A 69 -0.25 6.31 -5.36
N LEU A 70 -0.54 7.53 -5.80
CA LEU A 70 -1.64 8.34 -5.33
C LEU A 70 -2.14 9.16 -6.51
N ARG A 71 -3.44 9.14 -6.76
CA ARG A 71 -4.09 9.99 -7.76
C ARG A 71 -5.06 10.92 -7.05
N VAL A 72 -4.81 12.21 -7.13
CA VAL A 72 -5.63 13.28 -6.54
C VAL A 72 -6.45 13.91 -7.67
N THR A 73 -7.76 13.97 -7.49
CA THR A 73 -8.72 14.50 -8.46
C THR A 73 -9.65 15.51 -7.81
N ARG A 74 -10.45 16.23 -8.62
CA ARG A 74 -11.42 17.18 -8.10
C ARG A 74 -12.44 16.55 -7.14
N ASP A 75 -12.84 15.31 -7.39
CA ASP A 75 -13.92 14.64 -6.65
C ASP A 75 -13.43 13.81 -5.46
N GLY A 76 -12.14 13.48 -5.44
CA GLY A 76 -11.54 12.64 -4.41
C GLY A 76 -10.12 12.19 -4.75
N PHE A 77 -9.66 11.12 -4.10
CA PHE A 77 -8.35 10.52 -4.38
C PHE A 77 -8.38 8.99 -4.39
N TYR A 78 -7.38 8.40 -5.06
CA TYR A 78 -7.13 6.96 -5.11
C TYR A 78 -5.78 6.67 -4.48
N ASP A 79 -5.76 5.82 -3.44
CA ASP A 79 -4.55 5.35 -2.79
C ASP A 79 -4.18 3.92 -3.25
N HIS A 80 -3.04 3.83 -3.93
CA HIS A 80 -2.44 2.59 -4.37
C HIS A 80 -1.15 2.27 -3.58
N THR A 81 -0.79 3.09 -2.59
CA THR A 81 0.39 2.89 -1.75
C THR A 81 0.18 1.76 -0.74
N SER A 82 -1.04 1.60 -0.24
CA SER A 82 -1.44 0.42 0.53
C SER A 82 -1.99 -0.65 -0.41
N LEU A 83 -1.55 -1.90 -0.25
CA LEU A 83 -2.00 -3.04 -1.04
C LEU A 83 -3.52 -3.32 -0.93
N LEU A 84 -4.20 -2.67 0.01
CA LEU A 84 -5.48 -3.13 0.53
C LEU A 84 -6.63 -2.12 0.43
N VAL A 85 -6.41 -0.83 0.16
CA VAL A 85 -7.42 0.18 0.54
C VAL A 85 -8.22 0.81 -0.61
N THR A 86 -7.70 1.16 -1.79
CA THR A 86 -8.58 1.84 -2.80
C THR A 86 -8.17 1.65 -4.27
N ARG A 87 -7.86 0.43 -4.71
CA ARG A 87 -7.49 0.22 -6.14
C ARG A 87 -8.57 0.63 -7.15
N HIS A 88 -9.85 0.60 -6.77
CA HIS A 88 -10.97 0.78 -7.70
C HIS A 88 -12.05 1.76 -7.24
N MET A 89 -12.00 2.27 -6.01
CA MET A 89 -13.00 3.18 -5.48
C MET A 89 -12.30 4.41 -4.91
N PRO A 90 -12.58 5.62 -5.40
CA PRO A 90 -12.01 6.84 -4.83
C PRO A 90 -12.58 7.09 -3.44
N ILE A 91 -11.75 7.64 -2.55
CA ILE A 91 -12.23 8.31 -1.35
C ILE A 91 -12.70 9.69 -1.76
N ARG A 92 -13.98 9.99 -1.55
CA ARG A 92 -14.54 11.30 -1.92
C ARG A 92 -14.15 12.33 -0.88
N TRP A 93 -13.95 13.57 -1.31
CA TRP A 93 -13.53 14.64 -0.40
C TRP A 93 -14.54 14.94 0.71
N HIS A 94 -15.84 14.73 0.47
CA HIS A 94 -16.88 14.90 1.50
C HIS A 94 -16.85 13.82 2.58
N ASP A 95 -16.24 12.66 2.31
CA ASP A 95 -16.08 11.61 3.32
C ASP A 95 -14.92 11.95 4.27
N VAL A 96 -14.01 12.85 3.86
CA VAL A 96 -12.80 13.21 4.61
C VAL A 96 -13.14 14.20 5.72
N ARG A 97 -12.87 13.78 6.96
CA ARG A 97 -12.97 14.61 8.18
C ARG A 97 -11.71 15.44 8.41
N GLY A 98 -10.55 14.89 8.09
CA GLY A 98 -9.26 15.53 8.36
C GLY A 98 -8.09 14.76 7.76
N MET A 99 -6.96 15.42 7.65
CA MET A 99 -5.71 14.84 7.16
C MET A 99 -4.56 15.29 8.06
N ARG A 100 -3.62 14.39 8.35
CA ARG A 100 -2.42 14.72 9.12
C ARG A 100 -1.26 13.81 8.77
N LEU A 101 -0.04 14.30 8.97
CA LEU A 101 1.14 13.47 8.95
C LEU A 101 1.34 12.81 10.31
N GLN A 102 1.56 11.50 10.31
CA GLN A 102 1.79 10.72 11.52
C GLN A 102 2.99 9.79 11.30
N ALA A 103 3.91 9.76 12.25
CA ALA A 103 5.08 8.89 12.20
C ALA A 103 4.81 7.56 12.91
N SER A 104 5.37 6.48 12.38
CA SER A 104 5.52 5.19 13.07
C SER A 104 6.96 4.73 12.89
N GLY A 105 7.76 4.83 13.95
CA GLY A 105 9.22 4.70 13.84
C GLY A 105 9.78 5.72 12.84
N ASP A 106 10.59 5.25 11.90
CA ASP A 106 11.19 6.08 10.83
C ASP A 106 10.27 6.31 9.63
N GLN A 107 9.06 5.74 9.65
CA GLN A 107 8.15 5.83 8.52
C GLN A 107 7.08 6.88 8.77
N LEU A 108 6.96 7.82 7.84
CA LEU A 108 5.91 8.83 7.85
C LEU A 108 4.72 8.39 7.01
N PHE A 109 3.53 8.55 7.56
CA PHE A 109 2.26 8.25 6.92
C PHE A 109 1.45 9.53 6.78
N LEU A 110 0.79 9.69 5.63
CA LEU A 110 -0.31 10.64 5.53
C LEU A 110 -1.59 9.91 5.91
N THR A 111 -2.06 10.24 7.11
CA THR A 111 -3.25 9.69 7.71
C THR A 111 -4.45 10.52 7.28
N VAL A 112 -5.46 9.85 6.72
CA VAL A 112 -6.74 10.48 6.37
C VAL A 112 -7.82 9.94 7.30
N GLU A 113 -8.48 10.86 7.99
CA GLU A 113 -9.64 10.60 8.85
C GLU A 113 -10.93 10.73 8.03
N LEU A 114 -11.86 9.81 8.24
CA LEU A 114 -13.17 9.81 7.59
C LEU A 114 -14.26 10.19 8.59
N HIS A 115 -15.34 10.80 8.10
CA HIS A 115 -16.54 11.07 8.90
C HIS A 115 -17.20 9.76 9.38
N ASP A 116 -17.34 8.78 8.49
CA ASP A 116 -17.86 7.45 8.80
C ASP A 116 -16.91 6.34 8.31
N PRO A 117 -15.90 5.98 9.14
CA PRO A 117 -14.98 4.90 8.81
C PRO A 117 -15.68 3.54 8.77
N ALA A 118 -16.79 3.35 9.50
CA ALA A 118 -17.49 2.06 9.55
C ALA A 118 -18.13 1.72 8.21
N THR A 119 -18.74 2.71 7.55
CA THR A 119 -19.29 2.54 6.20
C THR A 119 -18.20 2.22 5.18
N HIS A 120 -17.05 2.89 5.25
CA HIS A 120 -15.91 2.58 4.38
C HIS A 120 -15.43 1.13 4.55
N ILE A 121 -15.32 0.64 5.79
CA ILE A 121 -14.83 -0.71 6.12
C ILE A 121 -15.79 -1.82 5.63
N ARG A 122 -17.10 -1.56 5.53
CA ARG A 122 -18.09 -2.56 5.11
C ARG A 122 -17.89 -3.05 3.68
N HIS A 123 -17.45 -2.15 2.79
CA HIS A 123 -17.20 -2.46 1.39
C HIS A 123 -15.82 -3.11 1.13
N LEU A 124 -14.97 -3.19 2.16
CA LEU A 124 -13.67 -3.83 2.07
C LEU A 124 -13.75 -5.34 2.27
N GLY A 125 -12.92 -6.08 1.51
CA GLY A 125 -12.69 -7.51 1.72
C GLY A 125 -12.07 -7.80 3.10
N PRO A 126 -12.07 -9.07 3.55
CA PRO A 126 -11.72 -9.44 4.92
C PRO A 126 -10.30 -8.99 5.34
N PHE A 127 -9.31 -9.12 4.45
CA PHE A 127 -7.94 -8.70 4.73
C PHE A 127 -7.79 -7.17 4.84
N ALA A 128 -8.44 -6.43 3.96
CA ALA A 128 -8.43 -4.97 3.97
C ALA A 128 -9.13 -4.42 5.22
N ARG A 129 -10.27 -5.03 5.60
CA ARG A 129 -10.98 -4.73 6.86
C ARG A 129 -10.09 -4.95 8.08
N MET A 130 -9.32 -6.04 8.12
CA MET A 130 -8.40 -6.31 9.21
C MET A 130 -7.29 -5.25 9.30
N ALA A 131 -6.69 -4.88 8.16
CA ALA A 131 -5.66 -3.84 8.11
C ALA A 131 -6.18 -2.47 8.56
N VAL A 132 -7.35 -2.06 8.11
CA VAL A 132 -7.97 -0.79 8.54
C VAL A 132 -8.28 -0.81 10.04
N LYS A 133 -8.81 -1.92 10.57
CA LYS A 133 -9.04 -2.06 12.03
C LYS A 133 -7.73 -1.97 12.82
N ALA A 134 -6.64 -2.56 12.32
CA ALA A 134 -5.33 -2.48 12.94
C ALA A 134 -4.80 -1.04 12.97
N ASN A 135 -4.93 -0.29 11.86
CA ASN A 135 -4.57 1.12 11.79
C ASN A 135 -5.30 1.95 12.87
N VAL A 136 -6.62 1.79 12.96
CA VAL A 136 -7.45 2.50 13.95
C VAL A 136 -7.04 2.14 15.38
N LYS A 137 -6.78 0.84 15.66
CA LYS A 137 -6.33 0.39 16.98
C LYS A 137 -4.97 1.00 17.36
N LEU A 138 -4.12 1.28 16.39
CA LEU A 138 -2.79 1.89 16.58
C LEU A 138 -2.84 3.43 16.61
N GLY A 139 -4.03 4.05 16.63
CA GLY A 139 -4.19 5.51 16.68
C GLY A 139 -3.99 6.21 15.34
N PHE A 140 -3.93 5.46 14.24
CA PHE A 140 -3.98 6.00 12.89
C PHE A 140 -5.42 6.15 12.39
N GLY A 141 -5.58 6.89 11.32
CA GLY A 141 -6.84 6.99 10.58
C GLY A 141 -7.14 5.71 9.80
N PRO A 142 -8.38 5.57 9.30
CA PRO A 142 -8.79 4.41 8.51
C PRO A 142 -7.98 4.27 7.21
N ILE A 143 -7.43 5.36 6.68
CA ILE A 143 -6.61 5.38 5.48
C ILE A 143 -5.23 5.92 5.84
N ASN A 144 -4.21 5.13 5.51
CA ASN A 144 -2.81 5.48 5.72
C ASN A 144 -2.06 5.41 4.39
N ILE A 145 -1.77 6.57 3.83
CA ILE A 145 -0.98 6.70 2.61
C ILE A 145 0.50 6.59 2.98
N VAL A 146 1.15 5.58 2.42
CA VAL A 146 2.55 5.26 2.69
C VAL A 146 3.46 6.18 1.88
N GLN A 147 4.10 7.14 2.53
CA GLN A 147 4.90 8.16 1.84
C GLN A 147 6.12 7.60 1.11
N SER A 148 6.75 6.55 1.64
CA SER A 148 7.88 5.88 0.98
C SER A 148 7.51 5.26 -0.37
N HIS A 149 6.23 5.17 -0.71
CA HIS A 149 5.75 4.72 -2.02
C HIS A 149 5.48 5.86 -2.99
N ILE A 150 5.55 7.12 -2.56
CA ILE A 150 5.40 8.30 -3.41
C ILE A 150 6.81 8.78 -3.81
N LYS A 151 7.13 8.72 -5.10
CA LYS A 151 8.44 9.15 -5.62
C LYS A 151 8.42 10.65 -5.93
N GLY A 152 9.46 11.35 -5.47
CA GLY A 152 9.77 12.71 -5.92
C GLY A 152 8.87 13.80 -5.33
N ALA A 153 8.15 13.52 -4.24
CA ALA A 153 7.39 14.52 -3.51
C ALA A 153 7.66 14.36 -2.02
N HIS A 154 7.87 15.48 -1.33
CA HIS A 154 8.03 15.47 0.11
C HIS A 154 6.65 15.25 0.77
N PRO A 155 6.56 14.52 1.89
CA PRO A 155 5.26 14.23 2.53
C PRO A 155 4.39 15.45 2.84
N ARG A 156 5.03 16.56 3.20
CA ARG A 156 4.34 17.84 3.43
C ARG A 156 3.74 18.41 2.14
N GLU A 157 4.42 18.30 1.01
CA GLU A 157 3.91 18.76 -0.28
C GLU A 157 2.67 17.95 -0.69
N VAL A 158 2.73 16.63 -0.48
CA VAL A 158 1.59 15.74 -0.75
C VAL A 158 0.38 16.14 0.12
N LEU A 159 0.60 16.38 1.42
CA LEU A 159 -0.44 16.87 2.32
C LEU A 159 -1.02 18.22 1.83
N THR A 160 -0.18 19.22 1.54
CA THR A 160 -0.61 20.54 1.08
C THR A 160 -1.42 20.45 -0.22
N VAL A 161 -1.00 19.60 -1.17
CA VAL A 161 -1.76 19.37 -2.40
C VAL A 161 -3.12 18.76 -2.08
N MET A 162 -3.18 17.72 -1.25
CA MET A 162 -4.46 17.09 -0.88
C MET A 162 -5.38 18.06 -0.12
N GLU A 163 -4.84 18.86 0.79
CA GLU A 163 -5.57 19.91 1.50
C GLU A 163 -6.16 20.95 0.56
N SER A 164 -5.40 21.39 -0.45
CA SER A 164 -5.89 22.37 -1.44
C SER A 164 -7.11 21.85 -2.21
N TYR A 165 -7.08 20.57 -2.60
CA TYR A 165 -8.21 19.90 -3.26
C TYR A 165 -9.40 19.71 -2.31
N TRP A 166 -9.14 19.32 -1.07
CA TRP A 166 -10.19 19.14 -0.05
C TRP A 166 -10.90 20.46 0.26
N VAL A 167 -10.15 21.55 0.48
CA VAL A 167 -10.72 22.89 0.70
C VAL A 167 -11.50 23.34 -0.53
N ALA A 168 -10.94 23.21 -1.73
CA ALA A 168 -11.63 23.58 -2.97
C ALA A 168 -12.94 22.79 -3.16
N SER A 169 -12.99 21.53 -2.75
CA SER A 169 -14.20 20.71 -2.89
C SER A 169 -15.38 21.21 -2.05
N ARG A 170 -15.11 21.85 -0.90
CA ARG A 170 -16.14 22.41 -0.01
C ARG A 170 -16.86 23.63 -0.58
N TRP A 171 -16.23 24.34 -1.51
CA TRP A 171 -16.81 25.52 -2.17
C TRP A 171 -17.51 25.19 -3.48
N ASN A 172 -17.46 23.93 -3.91
CA ASN A 172 -18.07 23.44 -5.16
C ASN A 172 -19.26 22.48 -4.90
N ALA A 173 -19.61 22.26 -3.63
CA ALA A 173 -20.75 21.44 -3.18
C ALA A 173 -21.94 22.34 -2.82
#